data_AF-A0A7W9NIC5-F1
#
_entry.id   AF-A0A7W9NIC5-F1
#
_cell.length_a   1.000
_cell.length_b   1.000
_cell.length_c   1.000
_cell.angle_alpha   90.00
_cell.angle_beta   90.00
_cell.angle_gamma   90.00
#
_symmetry.space_group_name_H-M   'P 1'
#
loop_
_entity.id
_entity.type
_entity.pdbx_description
1 polymer ?
#
loop_
_entity_poly.entity_id
_entity_poly.type
_entity_poly.pdbx_seq_one_letter_code
_entity_poly.pdbx_strand_id
1 'polypeptide(L)'
;MLKYLAAVAILATTLLPTAQAAPTAVDFTGTVRLSNCSGSVVKPPSAGVNDPALVLSNGHCYEGGFLDPGEVLVNRSSSRTFSLLSANGQSTVGTLRASKLAYATMTGTDVTLYQLTSTYAQIQAQYGIRPLTLSATHPTKGAAIRVVSGYWKKIYSCQVDAFVHELHEGDWVWQDSVRYTEPGCQVIGGTSGSPVIDASTGAVVAVNNTINEDGQRCTVNNPCEVDAGGNVTVHRNVGYAEETYLINTCVDTGNTINLDKAGCQLAKP
;
A
#
# COMPACT_ATOMS: atom_id res chain seq x y z
N MET A 1 9.48 -74.21 26.07
CA MET A 1 9.49 -72.75 26.33
C MET A 1 9.59 -72.04 24.99
N LEU A 2 8.46 -71.54 24.48
CA LEU A 2 8.30 -71.01 23.12
C LEU A 2 8.50 -69.48 23.16
N LYS A 3 9.49 -68.96 22.45
CA LYS A 3 9.79 -67.51 22.36
C LYS A 3 9.06 -66.93 21.15
N TYR A 4 8.11 -66.02 21.38
CA TYR A 4 7.51 -65.17 20.35
C TYR A 4 8.39 -63.92 20.15
N LEU A 5 8.89 -63.71 18.93
CA LEU A 5 9.44 -62.41 18.52
C LEU A 5 8.31 -61.59 17.90
N ALA A 6 8.03 -60.42 18.49
CA ALA A 6 7.17 -59.41 17.89
C ALA A 6 8.06 -58.43 17.08
N ALA A 7 7.82 -58.34 15.78
CA ALA A 7 8.45 -57.35 14.90
C ALA A 7 7.61 -56.07 14.91
N VAL A 8 8.20 -54.97 15.36
CA VAL A 8 7.60 -53.63 15.31
C VAL A 8 8.04 -52.97 14.00
N ALA A 9 7.08 -52.67 13.12
CA ALA A 9 7.32 -51.92 11.90
C ALA A 9 7.14 -50.41 12.17
N ILE A 10 8.22 -49.65 12.03
CA ILE A 10 8.19 -48.18 12.13
C ILE A 10 7.87 -47.63 10.74
N LEU A 11 6.69 -47.04 10.57
CA LEU A 11 6.30 -46.29 9.38
C LEU A 11 6.88 -44.88 9.46
N ALA A 12 7.91 -44.60 8.66
CA ALA A 12 8.43 -43.25 8.46
C ALA A 12 7.55 -42.51 7.43
N THR A 13 6.72 -41.58 7.90
CA THR A 13 5.98 -40.64 7.04
C THR A 13 6.94 -39.55 6.57
N THR A 14 7.36 -39.62 5.31
CA THR A 14 8.09 -38.54 4.63
C THR A 14 7.15 -37.37 4.37
N LEU A 15 7.32 -36.28 5.11
CA LEU A 15 6.68 -35.00 4.81
C LEU A 15 7.30 -34.43 3.53
N LEU A 16 6.51 -34.33 2.47
CA LEU A 16 6.92 -33.65 1.24
C LEU A 16 6.95 -32.13 1.50
N PRO A 17 8.00 -31.42 1.05
CA PRO A 17 8.05 -29.97 1.17
C PRO A 17 6.94 -29.36 0.30
N THR A 18 6.16 -28.44 0.88
CA THR A 18 5.16 -27.65 0.15
C THR A 18 5.87 -26.79 -0.88
N ALA A 19 5.55 -26.97 -2.17
CA ALA A 19 6.06 -26.14 -3.24
C ALA A 19 5.66 -24.68 -3.02
N GLN A 20 6.64 -23.81 -2.81
CA GLN A 20 6.43 -22.37 -2.71
C GLN A 20 6.03 -21.85 -4.10
N ALA A 21 4.90 -21.15 -4.19
CA ALA A 21 4.44 -20.55 -5.43
C ALA A 21 5.54 -19.66 -6.03
N ALA A 22 5.72 -19.73 -7.35
CA ALA A 22 6.66 -18.86 -8.04
C ALA A 22 6.28 -17.39 -7.79
N PRO A 23 7.26 -16.47 -7.63
CA PRO A 23 6.97 -15.07 -7.43
C PRO A 23 6.10 -14.53 -8.57
N THR A 24 5.06 -13.76 -8.23
CA THR A 24 4.29 -13.04 -9.24
C THR A 24 5.19 -11.96 -9.84
N ALA A 25 5.32 -11.93 -11.18
CA ALA A 25 6.07 -10.87 -11.84
C ALA A 25 5.36 -9.53 -11.60
N VAL A 26 6.00 -8.64 -10.84
CA VAL A 26 5.47 -7.30 -10.56
C VAL A 26 6.02 -6.32 -11.61
N ASP A 27 5.11 -5.58 -12.24
CA ASP A 27 5.40 -4.53 -13.22
C ASP A 27 4.63 -3.24 -12.87
N PHE A 28 4.43 -2.33 -13.83
CA PHE A 28 3.70 -1.06 -13.65
C PHE A 28 2.20 -1.16 -13.90
N THR A 29 1.65 -2.38 -14.01
CA THR A 29 0.21 -2.58 -14.20
C THR A 29 -0.56 -1.92 -13.06
N GLY A 30 -1.52 -1.06 -13.41
CA GLY A 30 -2.33 -0.31 -12.45
C GLY A 30 -1.59 0.87 -11.80
N THR A 31 -0.33 1.14 -12.13
CA THR A 31 0.39 2.31 -11.60
C THR A 31 -0.01 3.59 -12.31
N VAL A 32 -0.16 4.67 -11.55
CA VAL A 32 -0.35 6.02 -12.08
C VAL A 32 0.78 6.96 -11.64
N ARG A 33 1.06 7.94 -12.49
CA ARG A 33 1.98 9.05 -12.20
C ARG A 33 1.19 10.33 -11.93
N LEU A 34 1.63 11.08 -10.91
CA LEU A 34 1.19 12.42 -10.59
C LEU A 34 2.34 13.44 -10.82
N SER A 35 2.15 14.71 -10.48
CA SER A 35 3.11 15.79 -10.71
C SER A 35 4.39 15.69 -9.89
N ASN A 36 4.30 15.14 -8.68
CA ASN A 36 5.38 15.01 -7.70
C ASN A 36 5.14 13.82 -6.75
N CYS A 37 4.21 12.93 -7.10
CA CYS A 37 3.86 11.72 -6.38
C CYS A 37 3.58 10.59 -7.37
N SER A 38 3.46 9.39 -6.82
CA SER A 38 3.02 8.17 -7.48
C SER A 38 1.63 7.76 -6.95
N GLY A 39 1.00 6.80 -7.61
CA GLY A 39 -0.30 6.29 -7.22
C GLY A 39 -0.61 4.96 -7.88
N SER A 40 -1.78 4.41 -7.60
CA SER A 40 -2.26 3.21 -8.29
C SER A 40 -3.77 3.13 -8.40
N VAL A 41 -4.26 2.52 -9.48
CA VAL A 41 -5.64 2.08 -9.60
C VAL A 41 -5.81 0.83 -8.75
N VAL A 42 -6.54 0.96 -7.65
CA VAL A 42 -6.75 -0.11 -6.67
C VAL A 42 -8.19 -0.59 -6.65
N LYS A 43 -8.38 -1.86 -6.33
CA LYS A 43 -9.67 -2.52 -6.24
C LYS A 43 -9.80 -3.24 -4.90
N PRO A 44 -10.74 -2.82 -4.02
CA PRO A 44 -11.14 -3.61 -2.86
C PRO A 44 -11.60 -5.01 -3.28
N PRO A 45 -11.33 -6.07 -2.49
CA PRO A 45 -11.71 -7.44 -2.84
C PRO A 45 -13.19 -7.61 -3.17
N SER A 46 -14.06 -6.94 -2.42
CA SER A 46 -15.53 -6.98 -2.56
C SER A 46 -16.08 -6.21 -3.76
N ALA A 47 -15.29 -5.33 -4.39
CA ALA A 47 -15.76 -4.50 -5.49
C ALA A 47 -16.03 -5.33 -6.76
N GLY A 48 -17.04 -4.95 -7.53
CA GLY A 48 -17.31 -5.47 -8.87
C GLY A 48 -16.49 -4.75 -9.94
N VAL A 49 -16.30 -5.38 -11.11
CA VAL A 49 -15.58 -4.74 -12.23
C VAL A 49 -16.32 -3.53 -12.82
N ASN A 50 -17.63 -3.42 -12.58
CA ASN A 50 -18.45 -2.30 -13.03
C ASN A 50 -18.55 -1.17 -11.99
N ASP A 51 -17.93 -1.31 -10.82
CA ASP A 51 -17.86 -0.21 -9.86
C ASP A 51 -16.91 0.89 -10.38
N PRO A 52 -17.17 2.17 -10.04
CA PRO A 52 -16.24 3.26 -10.29
C PRO A 52 -14.87 2.94 -9.71
N ALA A 53 -13.81 3.04 -10.51
CA ALA A 53 -12.48 2.66 -10.06
C ALA A 53 -11.94 3.61 -8.98
N LEU A 54 -11.06 3.10 -8.11
CA LEU A 54 -10.36 3.92 -7.12
C LEU A 54 -8.91 4.16 -7.52
N VAL A 55 -8.40 5.34 -7.24
CA VAL A 55 -6.95 5.64 -7.25
C VAL A 55 -6.48 5.92 -5.83
N LEU A 56 -5.44 5.19 -5.42
CA LEU A 56 -4.73 5.33 -4.14
C LEU A 56 -3.47 6.17 -4.31
N SER A 57 -3.20 7.05 -3.34
CA SER A 57 -1.94 7.76 -3.10
C SER A 57 -1.83 8.08 -1.60
N ASN A 58 -0.86 8.88 -1.17
CA ASN A 58 -0.81 9.38 0.20
C ASN A 58 -1.76 10.57 0.43
N GLY A 59 -2.13 10.80 1.68
CA GLY A 59 -2.76 12.01 2.21
C GLY A 59 -1.93 13.25 1.90
N HIS A 60 -0.62 13.23 2.16
CA HIS A 60 0.27 14.35 1.85
C HIS A 60 0.41 14.63 0.34
N CYS A 61 0.00 13.68 -0.51
CA CYS A 61 -0.06 13.85 -1.96
C CYS A 61 -1.37 14.49 -2.42
N TYR A 62 -2.34 14.79 -1.55
CA TYR A 62 -3.63 15.41 -1.87
C TYR A 62 -3.46 16.73 -2.66
N GLU A 63 -4.34 17.01 -3.64
CA GLU A 63 -4.23 18.21 -4.49
C GLU A 63 -4.46 19.53 -3.74
N GLY A 64 -5.01 19.48 -2.53
CA GLY A 64 -5.18 20.65 -1.66
C GLY A 64 -3.99 20.95 -0.75
N GLY A 65 -2.93 20.13 -0.79
CA GLY A 65 -1.77 20.25 0.10
C GLY A 65 -1.80 19.26 1.26
N PHE A 66 -0.89 19.47 2.23
CA PHE A 66 -0.82 18.64 3.43
C PHE A 66 -2.06 18.86 4.29
N LEU A 67 -2.56 17.77 4.85
CA LEU A 67 -3.72 17.76 5.74
C LEU A 67 -3.24 17.98 7.17
N ASP A 68 -3.95 18.78 7.95
CA ASP A 68 -3.59 19.02 9.35
C ASP A 68 -3.73 17.71 10.18
N PRO A 69 -2.97 17.54 11.27
CA PRO A 69 -3.22 16.46 12.22
C PRO A 69 -4.66 16.48 12.73
N GLY A 70 -5.35 15.34 12.66
CA GLY A 70 -6.78 15.21 12.95
C GLY A 70 -7.71 15.49 11.78
N GLU A 71 -7.21 16.01 10.65
CA GLU A 71 -8.04 16.33 9.49
C GLU A 71 -8.40 15.08 8.68
N VAL A 72 -9.69 14.96 8.37
CA VAL A 72 -10.24 13.90 7.51
C VAL A 72 -11.18 14.54 6.48
N LEU A 73 -10.88 14.34 5.20
CA LEU A 73 -11.72 14.80 4.10
C LEU A 73 -12.49 13.62 3.49
N VAL A 74 -13.80 13.78 3.31
CA VAL A 74 -14.67 12.75 2.72
C VAL A 74 -15.59 13.39 1.67
N ASN A 75 -15.77 12.67 0.56
CA ASN A 75 -16.76 13.00 -0.48
C ASN A 75 -16.69 14.45 -0.99
N ARG A 76 -15.48 14.93 -1.31
CA ARG A 76 -15.26 16.26 -1.93
C ARG A 76 -15.22 16.13 -3.44
N SER A 77 -15.86 17.05 -4.16
CA SER A 77 -15.74 17.12 -5.62
C SER A 77 -14.26 17.28 -6.01
N SER A 78 -13.82 16.54 -7.01
CA SER A 78 -12.45 16.64 -7.52
C SER A 78 -12.46 16.41 -9.02
N SER A 79 -11.58 17.12 -9.72
CA SER A 79 -11.28 16.91 -11.13
C SER A 79 -9.83 16.47 -11.35
N ARG A 80 -9.17 15.96 -10.30
CA ARG A 80 -7.78 15.53 -10.36
C ARG A 80 -7.59 14.49 -11.46
N THR A 81 -6.47 14.60 -12.17
CA THR A 81 -6.10 13.66 -13.23
C THR A 81 -4.86 12.86 -12.88
N PHE A 82 -4.76 11.68 -13.48
CA PHE A 82 -3.68 10.73 -13.24
C PHE A 82 -3.19 10.16 -14.58
N SER A 83 -1.87 10.16 -14.80
CA SER A 83 -1.29 9.51 -15.99
C SER A 83 -1.19 8.01 -15.73
N LEU A 84 -1.99 7.21 -16.42
CA LEU A 84 -1.95 5.75 -16.35
C LEU A 84 -0.76 5.23 -17.16
N LEU A 85 0.11 4.45 -16.53
CA LEU A 85 1.30 3.92 -17.19
C LEU A 85 1.01 2.63 -17.97
N SER A 86 1.81 2.37 -19.00
CA SER A 86 1.92 1.05 -19.61
C SER A 86 2.51 0.06 -18.60
N ALA A 87 2.19 -1.23 -18.74
CA ALA A 87 2.69 -2.29 -17.85
C ALA A 87 4.23 -2.31 -17.74
N ASN A 88 4.95 -1.98 -18.81
CA ASN A 88 6.41 -1.89 -18.82
C ASN A 88 6.98 -0.53 -18.31
N GLY A 89 6.11 0.40 -17.88
CA GLY A 89 6.45 1.72 -17.38
C GLY A 89 6.99 2.72 -18.43
N GLN A 90 7.16 2.30 -19.68
CA GLN A 90 7.85 3.11 -20.69
C GLN A 90 7.01 4.30 -21.17
N SER A 91 5.69 4.17 -21.22
CA SER A 91 4.79 5.19 -21.73
C SER A 91 3.57 5.42 -20.84
N THR A 92 2.84 6.50 -21.12
CA THR A 92 1.50 6.75 -20.58
C THR A 92 0.49 6.23 -21.59
N VAL A 93 -0.44 5.38 -21.17
CA VAL A 93 -1.48 4.80 -22.03
C VAL A 93 -2.80 5.56 -21.96
N GLY A 94 -2.99 6.39 -20.94
CA GLY A 94 -4.19 7.20 -20.79
C GLY A 94 -4.12 8.19 -19.64
N THR A 95 -5.13 9.06 -19.59
CA THR A 95 -5.35 9.97 -18.46
C THR A 95 -6.65 9.59 -17.78
N LEU A 96 -6.56 9.18 -16.52
CA LEU A 96 -7.71 8.93 -15.67
C LEU A 96 -8.13 10.22 -14.98
N ARG A 97 -9.41 10.33 -14.63
CA ARG A 97 -9.98 11.52 -13.99
C ARG A 97 -10.82 11.13 -12.78
N ALA A 98 -10.60 11.80 -11.66
CA ALA A 98 -11.45 11.72 -10.49
C ALA A 98 -12.82 12.34 -10.77
N SER A 99 -13.87 11.72 -10.24
CA SER A 99 -15.16 12.37 -10.01
C SER A 99 -15.19 13.04 -8.63
N LYS A 100 -14.50 12.45 -7.65
CA LYS A 100 -14.39 12.95 -6.28
C LYS A 100 -13.15 12.45 -5.56
N LEU A 101 -12.73 13.22 -4.56
CA LEU A 101 -11.97 12.75 -3.42
C LEU A 101 -12.92 11.92 -2.55
N ALA A 102 -12.70 10.61 -2.51
CA ALA A 102 -13.53 9.71 -1.71
C ALA A 102 -13.16 9.79 -0.24
N TYR A 103 -11.86 9.82 0.08
CA TYR A 103 -11.32 9.89 1.43
C TYR A 103 -9.88 10.43 1.40
N ALA A 104 -9.48 11.25 2.37
CA ALA A 104 -8.08 11.60 2.60
C ALA A 104 -7.80 11.90 4.07
N THR A 105 -6.64 11.46 4.58
CA THR A 105 -6.11 11.84 5.90
C THR A 105 -4.60 11.65 5.99
N MET A 106 -3.97 12.40 6.89
CA MET A 106 -2.62 12.14 7.41
C MET A 106 -2.64 11.75 8.90
N THR A 107 -3.81 11.38 9.45
CA THR A 107 -4.02 11.07 10.86
C THR A 107 -4.00 9.56 11.09
N GLY A 108 -3.02 9.06 11.84
CA GLY A 108 -2.86 7.63 12.13
C GLY A 108 -2.44 6.77 10.92
N THR A 109 -2.58 7.30 9.71
CA THR A 109 -2.13 6.77 8.43
C THR A 109 -1.95 7.95 7.46
N ASP A 110 -1.45 7.70 6.26
CA ASP A 110 -1.22 8.71 5.24
C ASP A 110 -1.78 8.24 3.90
N VAL A 111 -3.06 8.48 3.67
CA VAL A 111 -3.80 7.91 2.54
C VAL A 111 -4.73 8.93 1.90
N THR A 112 -4.76 8.91 0.57
CA THR A 112 -5.82 9.50 -0.23
C THR A 112 -6.42 8.47 -1.20
N LEU A 113 -7.75 8.46 -1.29
CA LEU A 113 -8.53 7.70 -2.26
C LEU A 113 -9.35 8.64 -3.13
N TYR A 114 -9.17 8.53 -4.46
CA TYR A 114 -10.03 9.17 -5.45
C TYR A 114 -10.96 8.15 -6.06
N GLN A 115 -12.24 8.47 -6.18
CA GLN A 115 -13.14 7.72 -7.04
C GLN A 115 -13.08 8.32 -8.45
N LEU A 116 -12.92 7.45 -9.45
CA LEU A 116 -12.80 7.85 -10.84
C LEU A 116 -14.16 7.99 -11.52
N THR A 117 -14.18 8.70 -12.64
CA THR A 117 -15.33 8.74 -13.55
C THR A 117 -15.51 7.42 -14.32
N SER A 118 -14.45 6.62 -14.44
CA SER A 118 -14.43 5.36 -15.17
C SER A 118 -14.48 4.15 -14.23
N THR A 119 -15.10 3.07 -14.68
CA THR A 119 -15.11 1.77 -13.97
C THR A 119 -13.85 0.96 -14.25
N TYR A 120 -13.60 -0.09 -13.45
CA TYR A 120 -12.48 -0.99 -13.71
C TYR A 120 -12.58 -1.67 -15.09
N ALA A 121 -13.78 -2.10 -15.47
CA ALA A 121 -14.03 -2.73 -16.77
C ALA A 121 -13.75 -1.77 -17.93
N GLN A 122 -14.09 -0.48 -17.80
CA GLN A 122 -13.80 0.53 -18.81
C GLN A 122 -12.29 0.78 -18.94
N ILE A 123 -11.57 0.89 -17.82
CA ILE A 123 -10.11 1.05 -17.84
C ILE A 123 -9.45 -0.16 -18.52
N GLN A 124 -9.87 -1.38 -18.18
CA GLN A 124 -9.36 -2.60 -18.81
C GLN A 124 -9.65 -2.63 -20.32
N ALA A 125 -10.88 -2.33 -20.73
CA ALA A 125 -11.29 -2.38 -22.12
C ALA A 125 -10.56 -1.33 -22.98
N GLN A 126 -10.35 -0.14 -22.42
CA GLN A 126 -9.75 0.98 -23.15
C GLN A 126 -8.22 0.93 -23.20
N TYR A 127 -7.57 0.50 -22.10
CA TYR A 127 -6.12 0.60 -21.95
C TYR A 127 -5.42 -0.75 -21.80
N GLY A 128 -6.17 -1.85 -21.65
CA GLY A 128 -5.60 -3.16 -21.37
C GLY A 128 -5.02 -3.30 -19.95
N ILE A 129 -5.25 -2.33 -19.07
CA ILE A 129 -4.68 -2.27 -17.71
C ILE A 129 -5.70 -2.73 -16.68
N ARG A 130 -5.32 -3.76 -15.92
CA ARG A 130 -6.11 -4.28 -14.79
C ARG A 130 -5.87 -3.44 -13.54
N PRO A 131 -6.85 -3.32 -12.63
CA PRO A 131 -6.59 -2.76 -11.32
C PRO A 131 -5.74 -3.70 -10.47
N LEU A 132 -5.01 -3.13 -9.52
CA LEU A 132 -4.34 -3.87 -8.46
C LEU A 132 -5.33 -4.19 -7.34
N THR A 133 -5.29 -5.39 -6.79
CA THR A 133 -6.19 -5.77 -5.69
C THR A 133 -5.59 -5.31 -4.36
N LEU A 134 -6.39 -4.67 -3.50
CA LEU A 134 -5.97 -4.39 -2.13
C LEU A 134 -5.92 -5.68 -1.33
N SER A 135 -4.87 -5.87 -0.54
CA SER A 135 -4.80 -6.95 0.43
C SER A 135 -5.94 -6.82 1.43
N ALA A 136 -6.61 -7.94 1.75
CA ALA A 136 -7.63 -7.99 2.78
C ALA A 136 -7.05 -8.11 4.20
N THR A 137 -5.76 -8.35 4.31
CA THR A 137 -5.07 -8.66 5.57
C THR A 137 -3.84 -7.79 5.75
N HIS A 138 -3.47 -7.61 7.02
CA HIS A 138 -2.19 -7.05 7.44
C HIS A 138 -1.02 -7.71 6.69
N PRO A 139 -0.02 -6.96 6.21
CA PRO A 139 1.22 -7.53 5.67
C PRO A 139 1.97 -8.37 6.71
N THR A 140 2.99 -9.12 6.30
CA THR A 140 3.79 -9.91 7.26
C THR A 140 5.25 -9.49 7.24
N LYS A 141 5.88 -9.48 8.40
CA LYS A 141 7.33 -9.29 8.52
C LYS A 141 8.06 -10.34 7.68
N GLY A 142 9.05 -9.91 6.92
CA GLY A 142 9.81 -10.75 6.00
C GLY A 142 9.14 -10.95 4.63
N ALA A 143 7.92 -10.45 4.40
CA ALA A 143 7.30 -10.51 3.09
C ALA A 143 8.15 -9.75 2.06
N ALA A 144 8.42 -10.39 0.92
CA ALA A 144 9.08 -9.73 -0.21
C ALA A 144 8.11 -8.74 -0.85
N ILE A 145 8.54 -7.49 -1.00
CA ILE A 145 7.70 -6.40 -1.50
C ILE A 145 8.35 -5.67 -2.67
N ARG A 146 7.51 -4.97 -3.43
CA ARG A 146 7.90 -4.10 -4.54
C ARG A 146 7.26 -2.74 -4.38
N VAL A 147 8.08 -1.68 -4.34
CA VAL A 147 7.58 -0.30 -4.37
C VAL A 147 7.60 0.17 -5.82
N VAL A 148 6.43 0.34 -6.43
CA VAL A 148 6.30 0.64 -7.86
C VAL A 148 6.05 2.14 -8.08
N SER A 149 7.13 2.90 -8.25
CA SER A 149 7.05 4.35 -8.42
C SER A 149 6.66 4.75 -9.83
N GLY A 150 5.45 5.27 -9.97
CA GLY A 150 4.95 5.84 -11.21
C GLY A 150 5.66 7.13 -11.61
N TYR A 151 6.00 7.99 -10.64
CA TYR A 151 6.70 9.24 -10.92
C TYR A 151 8.09 9.02 -11.51
N TRP A 152 8.87 8.14 -10.87
CA TRP A 152 10.24 7.82 -11.30
C TRP A 152 10.31 6.69 -12.32
N LYS A 153 9.18 6.02 -12.61
CA LYS A 153 9.11 4.82 -13.45
C LYS A 153 10.14 3.77 -13.02
N LYS A 154 10.22 3.54 -11.71
CA LYS A 154 11.19 2.65 -11.08
C LYS A 154 10.51 1.72 -10.09
N ILE A 155 10.92 0.45 -10.11
CA ILE A 155 10.50 -0.56 -9.12
C ILE A 155 11.66 -0.78 -8.15
N TYR A 156 11.39 -0.64 -6.87
CA TYR A 156 12.31 -0.97 -5.78
C TYR A 156 11.94 -2.33 -5.20
N SER A 157 12.93 -3.09 -4.74
CA SER A 157 12.75 -4.48 -4.31
C SER A 157 13.41 -4.70 -2.95
N CYS A 158 12.61 -5.02 -1.94
CA CYS A 158 13.07 -5.26 -0.58
C CYS A 158 12.08 -6.17 0.15
N GLN A 159 12.14 -6.21 1.48
CA GLN A 159 11.20 -6.91 2.35
C GLN A 159 10.61 -5.96 3.39
N VAL A 160 9.51 -6.38 4.00
CA VAL A 160 9.02 -5.80 5.26
C VAL A 160 9.98 -6.17 6.39
N ASP A 161 10.62 -5.19 7.01
CA ASP A 161 11.52 -5.40 8.14
C ASP A 161 10.78 -5.48 9.47
N ALA A 162 9.89 -4.53 9.72
CA ALA A 162 9.16 -4.39 10.98
C ALA A 162 7.89 -3.57 10.78
N PHE A 163 7.08 -3.54 11.83
CA PHE A 163 5.96 -2.62 11.99
C PHE A 163 6.29 -1.66 13.12
N VAL A 164 6.25 -0.37 12.82
CA VAL A 164 6.60 0.70 13.74
C VAL A 164 5.36 1.04 14.55
N HIS A 165 5.46 0.99 15.88
CA HIS A 165 4.32 1.29 16.74
C HIS A 165 3.75 2.69 16.45
N GLU A 166 4.57 3.72 16.56
CA GLU A 166 4.26 5.06 16.06
C GLU A 166 5.41 5.60 15.20
N LEU A 167 5.11 6.06 13.99
CA LEU A 167 6.03 6.77 13.12
C LEU A 167 5.71 8.26 13.20
N HIS A 168 6.64 9.05 13.75
CA HIS A 168 6.45 10.48 13.95
C HIS A 168 7.23 11.25 12.89
N GLU A 169 6.57 12.16 12.18
CA GLU A 169 7.19 13.06 11.22
C GLU A 169 6.59 14.47 11.34
N GLY A 170 7.36 15.45 11.80
CA GLY A 170 6.84 16.78 12.06
C GLY A 170 5.71 16.72 13.09
N ASP A 171 4.52 17.18 12.69
CA ASP A 171 3.33 17.19 13.55
C ASP A 171 2.45 15.92 13.35
N TRP A 172 2.83 15.02 12.45
CA TRP A 172 2.04 13.82 12.13
C TRP A 172 2.56 12.60 12.88
N VAL A 173 1.59 11.78 13.31
CA VAL A 173 1.82 10.47 13.91
C VAL A 173 1.03 9.44 13.12
N TRP A 174 1.75 8.49 12.55
CA TRP A 174 1.18 7.32 11.88
C TRP A 174 1.39 6.08 12.75
N GLN A 175 0.47 5.12 12.64
CA GLN A 175 0.40 3.97 13.52
C GLN A 175 0.65 2.71 12.71
N ASP A 176 1.40 1.76 13.28
CA ASP A 176 1.69 0.45 12.67
C ASP A 176 2.34 0.56 11.27
N SER A 177 3.18 1.59 11.06
CA SER A 177 3.78 1.85 9.75
C SER A 177 4.77 0.76 9.36
N VAL A 178 4.76 0.38 8.08
CA VAL A 178 5.65 -0.63 7.52
C VAL A 178 7.06 -0.06 7.39
N ARG A 179 8.06 -0.69 8.01
CA ARG A 179 9.47 -0.37 7.80
C ARG A 179 10.08 -1.28 6.74
N TYR A 180 10.88 -0.73 5.82
CA TYR A 180 11.57 -1.52 4.80
C TYR A 180 12.93 -2.04 5.27
N THR A 181 13.36 -3.17 4.70
CA THR A 181 14.76 -3.61 4.77
C THR A 181 15.64 -2.81 3.81
N GLU A 182 16.88 -2.55 4.21
CA GLU A 182 17.94 -2.06 3.34
C GLU A 182 19.09 -3.07 3.19
N PRO A 183 19.74 -3.19 2.01
CA PRO A 183 19.49 -2.41 0.78
C PRO A 183 18.29 -2.92 -0.04
N GLY A 184 17.65 -2.02 -0.79
CA GLY A 184 16.79 -2.37 -1.92
C GLY A 184 15.58 -1.44 -2.11
N CYS A 185 15.20 -0.72 -1.06
CA CYS A 185 14.10 0.24 -1.03
C CYS A 185 14.59 1.64 -0.63
N GLN A 186 15.66 2.10 -1.29
CA GLN A 186 16.11 3.49 -1.22
C GLN A 186 15.15 4.43 -1.96
N VAL A 187 13.93 4.52 -1.44
CA VAL A 187 12.87 5.40 -1.91
C VAL A 187 13.28 6.85 -1.68
N ILE A 188 12.76 7.75 -2.51
CA ILE A 188 13.14 9.17 -2.54
C ILE A 188 11.89 10.02 -2.74
N GLY A 189 11.98 11.34 -2.53
CA GLY A 189 10.91 12.27 -2.90
C GLY A 189 10.34 11.98 -4.30
N GLY A 190 9.01 11.91 -4.42
CA GLY A 190 8.29 11.49 -5.64
C GLY A 190 7.91 10.01 -5.71
N THR A 191 8.54 9.15 -4.89
CA THR A 191 8.06 7.77 -4.68
C THR A 191 6.84 7.70 -3.78
N SER A 192 6.53 8.76 -3.03
CA SER A 192 5.31 8.83 -2.21
C SER A 192 4.06 8.51 -3.02
N GLY A 193 3.18 7.70 -2.46
CA GLY A 193 1.94 7.23 -3.06
C GLY A 193 2.10 5.99 -3.93
N SER A 194 3.34 5.49 -4.12
CA SER A 194 3.57 4.25 -4.87
C SER A 194 2.85 3.07 -4.20
N PRO A 195 2.19 2.18 -4.94
CA PRO A 195 1.74 0.92 -4.36
C PRO A 195 2.94 0.10 -3.89
N VAL A 196 2.84 -0.42 -2.68
CA VAL A 196 3.72 -1.46 -2.15
C VAL A 196 3.03 -2.79 -2.38
N ILE A 197 3.60 -3.60 -3.27
CA ILE A 197 3.02 -4.86 -3.75
C ILE A 197 3.73 -6.02 -3.09
N ASP A 198 2.98 -6.95 -2.49
CA ASP A 198 3.51 -8.23 -2.05
C ASP A 198 3.89 -9.07 -3.28
N ALA A 199 5.16 -9.47 -3.37
CA ALA A 199 5.72 -10.13 -4.55
C ALA A 199 5.21 -11.58 -4.72
N SER A 200 4.64 -12.19 -3.68
CA SER A 200 4.07 -13.53 -3.77
C SER A 200 2.64 -13.50 -4.30
N THR A 201 1.83 -12.53 -3.85
CA THR A 201 0.39 -12.46 -4.16
C THR A 201 0.05 -11.48 -5.29
N GLY A 202 0.90 -10.48 -5.56
CA GLY A 202 0.59 -9.36 -6.44
C GLY A 202 -0.42 -8.37 -5.87
N ALA A 203 -0.81 -8.49 -4.59
CA ALA A 203 -1.72 -7.58 -3.92
C ALA A 203 -0.99 -6.34 -3.37
N VAL A 204 -1.69 -5.20 -3.34
CA VAL A 204 -1.21 -3.98 -2.68
C VAL A 204 -1.41 -4.15 -1.18
N VAL A 205 -0.31 -4.11 -0.44
CA VAL A 205 -0.32 -4.27 1.02
C VAL A 205 -0.17 -2.92 1.73
N ALA A 206 0.55 -1.98 1.14
CA ALA A 206 0.79 -0.66 1.69
C ALA A 206 0.92 0.42 0.59
N VAL A 207 0.99 1.68 1.00
CA VAL A 207 1.31 2.83 0.16
C VAL A 207 2.61 3.46 0.65
N ASN A 208 3.59 3.58 -0.23
CA ASN A 208 4.90 4.12 0.12
C ASN A 208 4.77 5.56 0.61
N ASN A 209 5.27 5.85 1.80
CA ASN A 209 5.00 7.10 2.51
C ASN A 209 6.20 8.05 2.49
N THR A 210 7.20 7.75 3.32
CA THR A 210 8.31 8.66 3.67
C THR A 210 9.63 7.90 3.83
N ILE A 211 10.73 8.63 4.02
CA ILE A 211 12.07 8.11 4.31
C ILE A 211 12.77 9.08 5.27
N ASN A 212 13.61 8.56 6.17
CA ASN A 212 14.50 9.43 6.94
C ASN A 212 15.75 9.80 6.12
N GLU A 213 15.81 11.03 5.60
CA GLU A 213 16.85 11.43 4.64
C GLU A 213 18.19 11.81 5.33
N ASP A 214 18.13 12.58 6.42
CA ASP A 214 19.27 13.28 6.99
C ASP A 214 19.70 12.74 8.36
N GLY A 215 18.98 11.74 8.91
CA GLY A 215 19.22 11.25 10.26
C GLY A 215 18.70 12.21 11.35
N GLN A 216 17.82 13.15 10.99
CA GLN A 216 17.18 14.02 11.97
C GLN A 216 16.07 13.27 12.71
N ARG A 217 15.67 13.81 13.87
CA ARG A 217 14.71 13.20 14.77
C ARG A 217 13.33 13.83 14.61
N CYS A 218 12.42 13.09 14.00
CA CYS A 218 10.99 13.42 13.90
C CYS A 218 10.70 14.78 13.23
N THR A 219 11.58 15.25 12.35
CA THR A 219 11.31 16.45 11.54
C THR A 219 10.71 16.05 10.19
N VAL A 220 10.14 17.01 9.46
CA VAL A 220 9.68 16.77 8.08
C VAL A 220 10.83 16.19 7.24
N ASN A 221 10.51 15.17 6.42
CA ASN A 221 11.41 14.30 5.66
C ASN A 221 12.38 13.44 6.50
N ASN A 222 12.16 13.37 7.81
CA ASN A 222 13.02 12.69 8.76
C ASN A 222 12.21 12.01 9.87
N PRO A 223 11.35 11.03 9.51
CA PRO A 223 10.54 10.31 10.47
C PRO A 223 11.39 9.60 11.51
N CYS A 224 10.88 9.50 12.73
CA CYS A 224 11.46 8.70 13.81
C CYS A 224 10.44 7.66 14.29
N GLU A 225 10.94 6.56 14.83
CA GLU A 225 10.11 5.53 15.42
C GLU A 225 9.96 5.78 16.91
N VAL A 226 8.73 5.66 17.43
CA VAL A 226 8.44 5.73 18.86
C VAL A 226 7.82 4.40 19.28
N ASP A 227 8.47 3.70 20.21
CA ASP A 227 7.96 2.43 20.74
C ASP A 227 6.88 2.63 21.82
N ALA A 228 6.25 1.54 22.26
CA ALA A 228 5.20 1.59 23.29
C ALA A 228 5.66 2.12 24.66
N GLY A 229 6.98 2.20 24.90
CA GLY A 229 7.58 2.81 26.08
C GLY A 229 7.93 4.29 25.89
N GLY A 230 7.69 4.86 24.71
CA GLY A 230 8.07 6.22 24.35
C GLY A 230 9.54 6.38 23.96
N ASN A 231 10.29 5.29 23.76
CA ASN A 231 11.67 5.39 23.29
C ASN A 231 11.69 5.76 21.82
N VAL A 232 12.53 6.73 21.47
CA VAL A 232 12.64 7.22 20.09
C VAL A 232 13.90 6.68 19.43
N THR A 233 13.76 6.04 18.27
CA THR A 233 14.86 5.61 17.42
C THR A 233 14.82 6.29 16.06
N VAL A 234 16.00 6.52 15.49
CA VAL A 234 16.16 7.17 14.19
C VAL A 234 16.97 6.23 13.30
N HIS A 235 16.41 5.93 12.13
CA HIS A 235 17.02 5.04 11.15
C HIS A 235 17.26 5.80 9.85
N ARG A 236 18.43 6.43 9.73
CA ARG A 236 18.78 7.17 8.52
C ARG A 236 18.77 6.25 7.29
N ASN A 237 18.23 6.77 6.19
CA ASN A 237 18.03 6.12 4.89
C ASN A 237 17.06 4.93 4.91
N VAL A 238 16.21 4.81 5.92
CA VAL A 238 15.15 3.78 5.96
C VAL A 238 13.83 4.37 5.53
N GLY A 239 13.19 3.71 4.56
CA GLY A 239 11.87 4.07 4.04
C GLY A 239 10.73 3.38 4.79
N TYR A 240 9.56 4.03 4.74
CA TYR A 240 8.34 3.59 5.41
C TYR A 240 7.12 3.65 4.50
N ALA A 241 6.08 2.89 4.86
CA ALA A 241 4.81 2.83 4.15
C ALA A 241 3.64 2.75 5.12
N GLU A 242 2.46 3.16 4.66
CA GLU A 242 1.22 3.02 5.43
C GLU A 242 0.35 1.89 4.89
N GLU A 243 -0.23 1.13 5.80
CA GLU A 243 -0.97 -0.09 5.47
C GLU A 243 -2.32 0.20 4.83
N THR A 244 -2.73 -0.65 3.89
CA THR A 244 -3.94 -0.39 3.08
C THR A 244 -5.13 -1.30 3.39
N TYR A 245 -4.93 -2.39 4.14
CA TYR A 245 -6.00 -3.37 4.40
C TYR A 245 -7.17 -2.79 5.22
N LEU A 246 -6.91 -1.80 6.09
CA LEU A 246 -7.93 -1.10 6.87
C LEU A 246 -8.96 -0.38 5.98
N ILE A 247 -8.58 0.02 4.76
CA ILE A 247 -9.49 0.64 3.80
C ILE A 247 -10.70 -0.27 3.52
N ASN A 248 -10.47 -1.58 3.41
CA ASN A 248 -11.54 -2.54 3.10
C ASN A 248 -12.65 -2.57 4.16
N THR A 249 -12.35 -2.17 5.41
CA THR A 249 -13.32 -2.15 6.51
C THR A 249 -14.37 -1.05 6.35
N CYS A 250 -14.12 -0.06 5.49
CA CYS A 250 -14.95 1.13 5.32
C CYS A 250 -15.53 1.26 3.89
N VAL A 251 -15.30 0.29 3.00
CA VAL A 251 -15.82 0.34 1.62
C VAL A 251 -17.19 -0.34 1.53
N ASP A 252 -18.17 0.39 1.00
CA ASP A 252 -19.47 -0.12 0.59
C ASP A 252 -19.59 -0.29 -0.94
N THR A 253 -20.74 -0.81 -1.39
CA THR A 253 -21.06 -0.99 -2.81
C THR A 253 -20.82 0.28 -3.62
N GLY A 254 -20.32 0.10 -4.85
CA GLY A 254 -19.97 1.22 -5.72
C GLY A 254 -18.71 1.96 -5.29
N ASN A 255 -17.84 1.32 -4.51
CA ASN A 255 -16.60 1.90 -3.97
C ASN A 255 -16.84 3.21 -3.21
N THR A 256 -17.88 3.23 -2.38
CA THR A 256 -18.19 4.38 -1.52
C THR A 256 -17.52 4.18 -0.17
N ILE A 257 -16.79 5.19 0.32
CA ILE A 257 -16.23 5.16 1.67
C ILE A 257 -17.32 5.55 2.67
N ASN A 258 -17.66 4.62 3.55
CA ASN A 258 -18.62 4.77 4.63
C ASN A 258 -17.90 4.60 5.98
N LEU A 259 -17.63 5.73 6.64
CA LEU A 259 -16.96 5.74 7.94
C LEU A 259 -17.85 5.27 9.09
N ASP A 260 -19.17 5.23 8.90
CA ASP A 260 -20.14 4.76 9.89
C ASP A 260 -20.44 3.27 9.77
N LYS A 261 -19.84 2.60 8.79
CA LYS A 261 -19.90 1.15 8.65
C LYS A 261 -19.40 0.48 9.92
N ALA A 262 -20.16 -0.49 10.43
CA ALA A 262 -19.79 -1.25 11.61
C ALA A 262 -18.42 -1.93 11.40
N GLY A 263 -17.48 -1.66 12.30
CA GLY A 263 -16.11 -2.18 12.20
C GLY A 263 -15.19 -1.41 11.25
N CYS A 264 -15.60 -0.26 10.71
CA CYS A 264 -14.69 0.62 9.99
C CYS A 264 -13.58 1.15 10.92
N GLN A 265 -12.33 1.03 10.48
CA GLN A 265 -11.13 1.38 11.25
C GLN A 265 -10.38 2.61 10.74
N LEU A 266 -10.88 3.28 9.70
CA LEU A 266 -10.28 4.53 9.20
C LEU A 266 -10.60 5.70 10.14
N ALA A 267 -9.69 6.69 10.18
CA ALA A 267 -9.88 7.92 10.94
C ALA A 267 -11.18 8.65 10.50
N LYS A 268 -11.83 9.30 11.48
CA LYS A 268 -13.08 10.05 11.30
C LYS A 268 -12.88 11.55 11.53
N PRO A 269 -13.69 12.41 10.89
CA PRO A 269 -13.71 13.85 11.17
C PRO A 269 -14.10 14.19 12.61
#